data_AF-A0A7C6GB37-F1
#
_entry.id   AF-A0A7C6GB37-F1
#
_cell.length_a   1.000
_cell.length_b   1.000
_cell.length_c   1.000
_cell.angle_alpha   90.00
_cell.angle_beta   90.00
_cell.angle_gamma   90.00
#
_symmetry.space_group_name_H-M   'P 1'
#
loop_
_entity.id
_entity.type
_entity.pdbx_description
1 polymer ?
#
loop_
_entity_poly.entity_id
_entity_poly.type
_entity_poly.pdbx_seq_one_letter_code
_entity_poly.pdbx_strand_id
1 'polypeptide(L)'
;NEGVNGHYRNREGMSGEEEVWGKRTPWVALTAEKEGEIITLVILDHPLNPGYPGWPHARGYGLFSMNNLGGDAVEPGSEPVQIMLEPGEEITFHHMLIIGGEMTDETINEMMTQFHYQ
;
A
#
# COMPACT_ATOMS: atom_id res chain seq x y z
N ASN A 1 18.17 11.19 -2.68
CA ASN A 1 18.80 9.86 -2.61
C ASN A 1 19.50 9.60 -3.92
N GLU A 2 20.83 9.60 -3.93
CA GLU A 2 21.60 9.26 -5.13
C GLU A 2 21.76 7.74 -5.21
N GLY A 3 21.60 7.16 -6.40
CA GLY A 3 21.80 5.71 -6.64
C GLY A 3 20.65 4.79 -6.22
N VAL A 4 19.50 5.32 -5.79
CA VAL A 4 18.28 4.51 -5.54
C VAL A 4 17.52 4.26 -6.85
N ASN A 5 16.93 3.07 -6.97
CA ASN A 5 16.20 2.64 -8.16
C ASN A 5 14.80 2.09 -7.84
N GLY A 6 14.28 2.38 -6.64
CA GLY A 6 12.94 1.98 -6.23
C GLY A 6 11.87 2.71 -7.04
N HIS A 7 10.97 1.95 -7.65
CA HIS A 7 9.83 2.45 -8.39
C HIS A 7 8.53 2.12 -7.64
N TYR A 8 7.87 3.16 -7.13
CA TYR A 8 6.56 3.05 -6.50
C TYR A 8 5.46 3.10 -7.55
N ARG A 9 4.44 2.26 -7.40
CA ARG A 9 3.20 2.32 -8.19
C ARG A 9 2.00 1.79 -7.42
N ASN A 10 0.80 2.15 -7.83
CA ASN A 10 -0.43 1.70 -7.20
C ASN A 10 -1.52 1.31 -8.22
N ARG A 11 -2.67 0.84 -7.71
CA ARG A 11 -3.81 0.40 -8.54
C ARG A 11 -4.44 1.49 -9.40
N GLU A 12 -4.30 2.74 -8.99
CA GLU A 12 -4.88 3.90 -9.68
C GLU A 12 -4.00 4.36 -10.86
N GLY A 13 -2.90 3.65 -11.14
CA GLY A 13 -1.96 3.99 -12.20
C GLY A 13 -1.01 5.14 -11.84
N MET A 14 -0.95 5.53 -10.55
CA MET A 14 -0.02 6.55 -10.05
C MET A 14 1.36 5.94 -9.86
N SER A 15 2.40 6.75 -10.08
CA SER A 15 3.77 6.27 -10.00
C SER A 15 4.74 7.27 -9.37
N GLY A 16 5.79 6.73 -8.75
CA GLY A 16 6.77 7.53 -8.02
C GLY A 16 6.30 7.96 -6.63
N GLU A 17 7.21 8.54 -5.86
CA GLU A 17 6.98 8.91 -4.46
C GLU A 17 5.82 9.89 -4.28
N GLU A 18 5.79 10.95 -5.10
CA GLU A 18 4.85 12.06 -4.96
C GLU A 18 3.41 11.66 -5.30
N GLU A 19 3.21 10.92 -6.39
CA GLU A 19 1.86 10.53 -6.82
C GLU A 19 1.31 9.37 -6.01
N VAL A 20 2.17 8.50 -5.45
CA VAL A 20 1.71 7.37 -4.64
C VAL A 20 1.36 7.82 -3.22
N TRP A 21 2.18 8.68 -2.58
CA TRP A 21 1.98 9.05 -1.18
C TRP A 21 0.56 9.59 -0.89
N GLY A 22 -0.11 8.99 0.10
CA GLY A 22 -1.38 9.50 0.58
C GLY A 22 -2.52 9.41 -0.44
N LYS A 23 -2.39 8.59 -1.49
CA LYS A 23 -3.47 8.33 -2.45
C LYS A 23 -4.14 7.01 -2.16
N ARG A 24 -5.41 7.07 -1.78
CA ARG A 24 -6.20 5.89 -1.40
C ARG A 24 -6.16 4.84 -2.50
N THR A 25 -5.78 3.62 -2.15
CA THR A 25 -5.58 2.54 -3.14
C THR A 25 -5.61 1.16 -2.48
N PRO A 26 -6.15 0.11 -3.14
CA PRO A 26 -6.20 -1.23 -2.56
C PRO A 26 -4.85 -1.95 -2.52
N TRP A 27 -3.84 -1.47 -3.25
CA TRP A 27 -2.48 -1.98 -3.14
C TRP A 27 -1.44 -0.95 -3.55
N VAL A 28 -0.25 -1.08 -2.96
CA VAL A 28 0.95 -0.32 -3.35
C VAL A 28 2.10 -1.28 -3.58
N ALA A 29 2.88 -1.03 -4.63
CA ALA A 29 4.04 -1.83 -4.99
C ALA A 29 5.31 -0.98 -5.00
N LEU A 30 6.42 -1.61 -4.62
CA LEU A 30 7.78 -1.11 -4.78
C LEU A 30 8.58 -2.14 -5.57
N THR A 31 9.03 -1.76 -6.76
CA THR A 31 9.93 -2.58 -7.58
C THR A 31 11.34 -1.98 -7.60
N ALA A 32 12.37 -2.80 -7.49
CA ALA A 32 13.76 -2.39 -7.64
C ALA A 32 14.60 -3.50 -8.26
N GLU A 33 15.71 -3.14 -8.90
CA GLU A 33 16.73 -4.11 -9.32
C GLU A 33 17.79 -4.23 -8.22
N LYS A 34 18.12 -5.47 -7.84
CA LYS A 34 19.17 -5.77 -6.88
C LYS A 34 20.02 -6.91 -7.42
N GLU A 35 21.30 -6.66 -7.63
CA GLU A 35 22.28 -7.69 -8.06
C GLU A 35 21.88 -8.41 -9.36
N GLY A 36 21.23 -7.68 -10.28
CA GLY A 36 20.76 -8.21 -11.57
C GLY A 36 19.39 -8.89 -11.52
N GLU A 37 18.74 -8.94 -10.35
CA GLU A 37 17.40 -9.49 -10.17
C GLU A 37 16.37 -8.39 -9.91
N ILE A 38 15.20 -8.50 -10.52
CA ILE A 38 14.06 -7.64 -10.21
C ILE A 38 13.38 -8.17 -8.95
N ILE A 39 13.15 -7.29 -7.98
CA ILE A 39 12.38 -7.58 -6.77
C ILE A 39 11.20 -6.63 -6.72
N THR A 40 9.99 -7.18 -6.61
CA THR A 40 8.76 -6.42 -6.34
C THR A 40 8.22 -6.82 -4.97
N LEU A 41 7.98 -5.80 -4.14
CA LEU A 41 7.25 -5.90 -2.89
C LEU A 41 5.88 -5.28 -3.10
N VAL A 42 4.81 -5.96 -2.67
CA VAL A 42 3.44 -5.44 -2.75
C VAL A 42 2.77 -5.56 -1.40
N ILE A 43 2.12 -4.51 -0.94
CA ILE A 43 1.21 -4.56 0.20
C ILE A 43 -0.22 -4.44 -0.34
N LEU A 44 -1.01 -5.48 -0.12
CA LEU A 44 -2.44 -5.48 -0.38
C LEU A 44 -3.21 -5.02 0.85
N ASP A 45 -4.21 -4.20 0.64
CA ASP A 45 -5.24 -3.83 1.60
C ASP A 45 -6.48 -4.70 1.43
N HIS A 46 -7.33 -4.74 2.46
CA HIS A 46 -8.51 -5.62 2.49
C HIS A 46 -9.82 -4.85 2.75
N PRO A 47 -10.93 -5.17 2.04
CA PRO A 47 -12.23 -4.53 2.24
C PRO A 47 -12.80 -4.60 3.66
N LEU A 48 -12.36 -5.57 4.47
CA LEU A 48 -12.76 -5.68 5.89
C LEU A 48 -12.05 -4.67 6.79
N ASN A 49 -11.03 -3.96 6.30
CA ASN A 49 -10.31 -3.00 7.11
C ASN A 49 -11.13 -1.73 7.30
N PRO A 50 -11.27 -1.23 8.54
CA PRO A 50 -11.78 0.11 8.76
C PRO A 50 -10.92 1.11 7.99
N GLY A 51 -11.55 1.99 7.21
CA GLY A 51 -10.81 2.95 6.37
C GLY A 51 -10.31 2.38 5.03
N TYR A 52 -10.76 1.20 4.59
CA TYR A 52 -10.44 0.70 3.25
C TYR A 52 -11.00 1.58 2.11
N PRO A 53 -10.27 1.75 0.99
CA PRO A 53 -8.85 1.47 0.86
C PRO A 53 -8.02 2.51 1.64
N GLY A 54 -6.92 2.08 2.23
CA GLY A 54 -6.03 2.89 3.03
C GLY A 54 -5.12 3.80 2.21
N TRP A 55 -4.26 4.54 2.93
CA TRP A 55 -3.31 5.47 2.36
C TRP A 55 -1.91 4.87 2.36
N PRO A 56 -1.23 4.80 1.20
CA PRO A 56 0.13 4.33 1.15
C PRO A 56 1.10 5.42 1.62
N HIS A 57 2.16 4.99 2.29
CA HIS A 57 3.37 5.78 2.42
C HIS A 57 4.37 5.33 1.36
N ALA A 58 5.16 6.26 0.86
CA ALA A 58 6.25 6.06 -0.09
C ALA A 58 7.34 7.10 0.18
N ARG A 59 8.59 6.66 0.32
CA ARG A 59 9.74 7.56 0.40
C ARG A 59 10.87 7.01 -0.43
N GLY A 60 11.57 7.84 -1.19
CA GLY A 60 12.58 7.41 -2.16
C GLY A 60 13.80 6.70 -1.58
N TYR A 61 13.86 6.43 -0.27
CA TYR A 61 14.89 5.63 0.39
C TYR A 61 14.43 4.18 0.67
N GLY A 62 13.31 3.75 0.08
CA GLY A 62 12.79 2.39 0.17
C GLY A 62 11.73 2.17 1.26
N LEU A 63 11.28 3.22 1.96
CA LEU A 63 10.15 3.10 2.88
C LEU A 63 8.84 3.13 2.10
N PHE A 64 7.99 2.12 2.34
CA PHE A 64 6.61 2.13 1.93
C PHE A 64 5.73 1.35 2.92
N SER A 65 4.44 1.69 2.98
CA SER A 65 3.46 1.01 3.84
C SER A 65 2.06 1.23 3.30
N MET A 66 1.07 0.52 3.85
CA MET A 66 -0.35 0.82 3.71
C MET A 66 -0.91 1.19 5.09
N ASN A 67 -1.62 2.31 5.20
CA ASN A 67 -2.12 2.83 6.47
C ASN A 67 -3.60 3.21 6.36
N ASN A 68 -4.50 2.42 6.94
CA ASN A 68 -5.93 2.72 6.96
C ASN A 68 -6.34 3.79 7.98
N LEU A 69 -5.39 4.28 8.78
CA LEU A 69 -5.58 5.35 9.76
C LEU A 69 -4.92 6.67 9.31
N GLY A 70 -4.59 6.79 8.02
CA GLY A 70 -3.88 7.94 7.46
C GLY A 70 -4.66 9.25 7.58
N GLY A 71 -5.86 9.30 6.98
CA GLY A 71 -6.76 10.46 6.99
C GLY A 71 -6.05 11.80 6.71
N ASP A 72 -6.52 12.85 7.39
CA ASP A 72 -5.99 14.22 7.25
C ASP A 72 -4.47 14.34 7.50
N ALA A 73 -3.90 13.43 8.29
CA ALA A 73 -2.47 13.43 8.60
C ALA A 73 -1.58 13.13 7.38
N VAL A 74 -2.11 12.44 6.38
CA VAL A 74 -1.38 12.06 5.16
C VAL A 74 -1.98 12.65 3.88
N GLU A 75 -3.29 12.94 3.90
CA GLU A 75 -4.02 13.59 2.82
C GLU A 75 -4.76 14.82 3.39
N PRO A 76 -4.13 16.02 3.37
CA PRO A 76 -4.72 17.22 3.93
C PRO A 76 -6.09 17.54 3.33
N GLY A 77 -7.08 17.75 4.19
CA GLY A 77 -8.48 18.00 3.81
C GLY A 77 -9.33 16.75 3.63
N SER A 78 -8.78 15.55 3.82
CA SER A 78 -9.57 14.32 3.89
C SER A 78 -10.29 14.18 5.23
N GLU A 79 -11.25 13.25 5.31
CA GLU A 79 -11.96 13.00 6.57
C GLU A 79 -10.99 12.46 7.65
N PRO A 80 -11.06 12.98 8.89
CA PRO A 80 -10.26 12.45 9.98
C PRO A 80 -10.68 11.02 10.30
N VAL A 81 -9.70 10.13 10.46
CA VAL A 81 -9.96 8.76 10.89
C VAL A 81 -9.88 8.70 12.40
N GLN A 82 -11.00 8.39 13.06
CA GLN A 82 -11.07 8.18 14.50
C GLN A 82 -11.82 6.89 14.80
N ILE A 83 -11.15 5.98 15.52
CA ILE A 83 -11.74 4.73 16.00
C ILE A 83 -11.53 4.70 17.52
N MET A 84 -12.62 4.52 18.26
CA MET A 84 -12.59 4.35 19.71
C MET A 84 -13.08 2.94 20.03
N LEU A 85 -12.33 2.23 20.87
CA LEU A 85 -12.67 0.89 21.35
C LEU A 85 -13.04 0.97 22.82
N GLU A 86 -14.18 0.41 23.17
CA GLU A 86 -14.58 0.20 24.56
C GLU A 86 -13.83 -0.99 25.18
N PRO A 87 -13.79 -1.12 26.52
CA PRO A 87 -13.11 -2.23 27.17
C PRO A 87 -13.62 -3.61 26.68
N GLY A 88 -12.71 -4.36 26.05
CA GLY A 88 -13.00 -5.70 25.51
C GLY A 88 -13.38 -5.73 24.02
N GLU A 89 -13.47 -4.58 23.35
CA GLU A 89 -13.60 -4.54 21.89
C GLU A 89 -12.26 -4.79 21.19
N GLU A 90 -12.34 -5.36 19.99
CA GLU A 90 -11.19 -5.65 19.14
C GLU A 90 -11.38 -4.99 17.77
N ILE A 91 -10.26 -4.60 17.17
CA ILE A 91 -10.18 -4.17 15.78
C ILE A 91 -9.16 -5.04 15.06
N THR A 92 -9.43 -5.34 13.79
CA THR A 92 -8.52 -6.12 12.96
C THR A 92 -8.24 -5.38 11.66
N PHE A 93 -6.97 -5.40 11.25
CA PHE A 93 -6.50 -4.93 9.97
C PHE A 93 -5.82 -6.10 9.26
N HIS A 94 -6.34 -6.43 8.09
CA HIS A 94 -5.91 -7.51 7.22
C HIS A 94 -5.05 -6.94 6.10
N HIS A 95 -3.77 -7.29 6.08
CA HIS A 95 -2.85 -6.93 5.01
C HIS A 95 -2.13 -8.17 4.51
N MET A 96 -1.78 -8.17 3.23
CA MET A 96 -0.94 -9.20 2.64
C MET A 96 0.33 -8.59 2.06
N LEU A 97 1.48 -9.11 2.48
CA LEU A 97 2.77 -8.80 1.88
C LEU A 97 3.10 -9.86 0.83
N ILE A 98 3.29 -9.43 -0.40
CA ILE A 98 3.75 -10.27 -1.51
C ILE A 98 5.19 -9.86 -1.83
N ILE A 99 6.05 -10.86 -1.99
CA ILE A 99 7.45 -10.70 -2.39
C ILE A 99 7.68 -11.59 -3.60
N GLY A 100 8.19 -11.02 -4.69
CA GLY A 100 8.57 -11.80 -5.86
C GLY A 100 9.35 -11.00 -6.88
N GLY A 101 9.41 -11.52 -8.10
CA GLY A 101 10.16 -10.93 -9.21
C GLY A 101 9.41 -9.78 -9.89
N GLU A 102 9.48 -9.75 -11.22
CA GLU A 102 8.64 -8.87 -12.01
C GLU A 102 7.16 -9.26 -11.84
N MET A 103 6.31 -8.27 -11.58
CA MET A 103 4.86 -8.43 -11.44
C MET A 103 4.14 -7.36 -12.23
N THR A 104 3.19 -7.76 -13.06
CA THR A 104 2.28 -6.83 -13.74
C THR A 104 1.16 -6.38 -12.82
N ASP A 105 0.53 -5.24 -13.13
CA ASP A 105 -0.68 -4.79 -12.43
C ASP A 105 -1.79 -5.84 -12.51
N GLU A 106 -1.95 -6.52 -13.65
CA GLU A 106 -2.92 -7.61 -13.83
C GLU A 106 -2.69 -8.74 -12.82
N THR A 107 -1.43 -9.19 -12.67
CA THR A 107 -1.05 -10.25 -11.72
C THR A 107 -1.37 -9.83 -10.28
N ILE A 108 -1.06 -8.59 -9.93
CA ILE A 108 -1.35 -8.06 -8.58
C ILE A 108 -2.87 -7.94 -8.37
N ASN A 109 -3.63 -7.55 -9.39
CA ASN A 109 -5.08 -7.47 -9.33
C ASN A 109 -5.72 -8.85 -9.10
N GLU A 110 -5.24 -9.89 -9.78
CA GLU A 110 -5.69 -11.26 -9.55
C GLU A 110 -5.42 -11.70 -8.11
N MET A 111 -4.20 -11.47 -7.59
CA MET A 111 -3.84 -11.77 -6.20
C MET A 111 -4.69 -10.98 -5.19
N MET A 112 -4.94 -9.70 -5.46
CA MET A 112 -5.83 -8.84 -4.68
C MET A 112 -7.25 -9.42 -4.65
N THR A 113 -7.80 -9.79 -5.81
CA THR A 113 -9.12 -10.41 -5.90
C THR A 113 -9.19 -11.70 -5.10
N GLN A 114 -8.17 -12.56 -5.15
CA GLN A 114 -8.13 -13.78 -4.33
C GLN A 114 -8.02 -13.49 -2.84
N PHE A 115 -7.26 -12.47 -2.45
CA PHE A 115 -7.16 -12.05 -1.06
C PHE A 115 -8.50 -11.51 -0.53
N HIS A 116 -9.23 -10.73 -1.34
CA HIS A 116 -10.53 -10.15 -0.97
C HIS A 116 -11.66 -11.18 -0.80
N TYR A 117 -11.47 -12.41 -1.28
CA TYR A 117 -12.42 -13.52 -1.09
C TYR A 117 -12.13 -14.39 0.13
N GLN A 118 -11.06 -14.11 0.88
CA GLN A 118 -10.68 -14.83 2.11
C GLN A 118 -11.29 -14.16 3.35
#